data_AF-A0A0B0ERE3-F1
#
_entry.id   AF-A0A0B0ERE3-F1
#
_cell.length_a   1.000
_cell.length_b   1.000
_cell.length_c   1.000
_cell.angle_alpha   90.00
_cell.angle_beta   90.00
_cell.angle_gamma   90.00
#
_symmetry.space_group_name_H-M   'P 1'
#
loop_
_entity.id
_entity.type
_entity.pdbx_description
1 polymer ?
#
loop_
_entity_poly.entity_id
_entity_poly.type
_entity_poly.pdbx_seq_one_letter_code
_entity_poly.pdbx_strand_id
1 'polypeptide(L)'
;MAGLQIAGGAHSLQSLLIIGLANTFVMAAACTFNDAEDATEDMLVRSTRNIIALKRISKSTGYILAGGFGIIGISLSIIAGVTVFMVISAFIVTTFLYSWRSVRMKAMPFWDLLTHAIMGGLMFLSSAWSSGILLERHVMQICLIFSLGIVLALLAHQLYDYKNDLTTNVRTSTIVLGKRKTYYITICLYILITYLLSEECLSGFFPFVLILSFCAVAGSMIIMSIILYPKQAFYVSKRMIPWAVNTGAIAAIFMWYISK
;
A
#
# COMPACT_ATOMS: atom_id res chain seq x y z
N MET A 1 4.80 -1.83 -13.00
CA MET A 1 4.82 -3.12 -13.71
C MET A 1 3.65 -3.26 -14.66
N ALA A 2 2.41 -3.35 -14.16
CA ALA A 2 1.24 -3.24 -15.04
C ALA A 2 1.24 -1.90 -15.81
N GLY A 3 1.61 -0.78 -15.17
CA GLY A 3 1.80 0.51 -15.85
C GLY A 3 2.77 0.50 -17.03
N LEU A 4 3.66 -0.49 -17.14
CA LEU A 4 4.73 -0.56 -18.14
C LEU A 4 4.34 -1.32 -19.42
N GLN A 5 3.53 -2.36 -19.26
CA GLN A 5 2.82 -3.02 -20.37
C GLN A 5 1.66 -2.17 -20.86
N ILE A 6 0.95 -1.52 -19.92
CA ILE A 6 0.00 -0.44 -20.21
C ILE A 6 0.68 0.56 -21.12
N ALA A 7 1.79 1.18 -20.69
CA ALA A 7 2.48 2.23 -21.42
C ALA A 7 2.90 1.90 -22.87
N GLY A 8 2.85 0.64 -23.33
CA GLY A 8 3.34 0.26 -24.65
C GLY A 8 4.82 0.57 -24.88
N GLY A 9 5.60 0.73 -23.80
CA GLY A 9 6.99 1.19 -23.87
C GLY A 9 7.18 2.72 -23.89
N ALA A 10 6.12 3.52 -23.66
CA ALA A 10 6.19 4.99 -23.64
C ALA A 10 7.07 5.58 -22.52
N HIS A 11 7.38 4.80 -21.48
CA HIS A 11 8.32 5.22 -20.43
C HIS A 11 9.68 4.55 -20.56
N SER A 12 10.74 5.36 -20.43
CA SER A 12 12.08 4.86 -20.18
C SER A 12 12.19 4.27 -18.76
N LEU A 13 13.17 3.37 -18.55
CA LEU A 13 13.47 2.83 -17.21
C LEU A 13 13.70 3.94 -16.18
N GLN A 14 14.41 4.99 -16.57
CA GLN A 14 14.65 6.16 -15.74
C GLN A 14 13.34 6.84 -15.31
N SER A 15 12.40 7.07 -16.23
CA SER A 15 11.10 7.67 -15.91
C SER A 15 10.33 6.85 -14.87
N LEU A 16 10.36 5.52 -15.00
CA LEU A 16 9.67 4.62 -14.08
C LEU A 16 10.33 4.57 -12.70
N LEU A 17 11.66 4.63 -12.64
CA LEU A 17 12.40 4.74 -11.39
C LEU A 17 12.05 6.06 -10.67
N ILE A 18 11.96 7.17 -11.40
CA ILE A 18 11.56 8.46 -10.83
C ILE A 18 10.13 8.40 -10.28
N ILE A 19 9.17 7.84 -11.04
CA ILE A 19 7.78 7.67 -10.58
C ILE A 19 7.72 6.75 -9.36
N GLY A 20 8.45 5.64 -9.38
CA GLY A 20 8.55 4.70 -8.27
C GLY A 20 9.08 5.36 -7.00
N LEU A 21 10.20 6.09 -7.12
CA LEU A 21 10.78 6.84 -6.01
C LEU A 21 9.84 7.93 -5.49
N ALA A 22 9.15 8.67 -6.37
CA ALA A 22 8.16 9.66 -5.95
C ALA A 22 7.06 9.01 -5.07
N ASN A 23 6.50 7.88 -5.51
CA ASN A 23 5.54 7.12 -4.73
C ASN A 23 6.12 6.61 -3.40
N THR A 24 7.37 6.10 -3.41
CA THR A 24 8.04 5.62 -2.19
C THR A 24 8.23 6.73 -1.16
N PHE A 25 8.73 7.89 -1.58
CA PHE A 25 8.93 9.02 -0.68
C PHE A 25 7.61 9.58 -0.14
N VAL A 26 6.57 9.66 -0.97
CA VAL A 26 5.25 10.09 -0.51
C VAL A 26 4.61 9.07 0.43
N MET A 27 4.79 7.77 0.21
CA MET A 27 4.38 6.74 1.18
C MET A 27 5.16 6.86 2.49
N ALA A 28 6.48 7.09 2.42
CA ALA A 28 7.29 7.32 3.62
C ALA A 28 6.83 8.57 4.39
N ALA A 29 6.47 9.65 3.68
CA ALA A 29 5.88 10.86 4.27
C ALA A 29 4.57 10.54 4.98
N ALA A 30 3.67 9.80 4.33
CA ALA A 30 2.38 9.41 4.89
C ALA A 30 2.53 8.56 6.16
N CYS A 31 3.39 7.54 6.15
CA CYS A 31 3.65 6.71 7.33
C CYS A 31 4.30 7.51 8.47
N THR A 32 5.29 8.36 8.16
CA THR A 32 5.98 9.16 9.18
C THR A 32 5.02 10.20 9.81
N PHE A 33 4.16 10.82 9.01
CA PHE A 33 3.14 11.73 9.49
C PHE A 33 2.10 10.99 10.36
N ASN A 34 1.67 9.80 9.92
CA ASN A 34 0.76 8.95 10.68
C ASN A 34 1.32 8.58 12.06
N ASP A 35 2.59 8.14 12.12
CA ASP A 35 3.28 7.82 13.38
C ASP A 35 3.35 9.07 14.30
N ALA A 36 3.56 10.26 13.75
CA ALA A 36 3.59 11.50 14.54
C ALA A 36 2.21 11.88 15.10
N GLU A 37 1.15 11.71 14.29
CA GLU A 37 -0.24 11.94 14.72
C GLU A 37 -0.67 10.92 15.80
N ASP A 38 -0.28 9.65 15.67
CA ASP A 38 -0.69 8.54 16.56
C ASP A 38 0.20 8.35 17.78
N ALA A 39 1.34 9.03 17.86
CA ALA A 39 2.35 8.83 18.92
C ALA A 39 1.78 8.78 20.35
N THR A 40 0.76 9.59 20.66
CA THR A 40 0.12 9.58 21.99
C THR A 40 -0.66 8.29 22.24
N GLU A 41 -1.47 7.83 21.27
CA GLU A 41 -2.26 6.61 21.41
C GLU A 41 -1.36 5.37 21.39
N ASP A 42 -0.37 5.36 20.51
CA ASP A 42 0.63 4.30 20.40
C ASP A 42 1.45 4.13 21.69
N MET A 43 1.67 5.22 22.43
CA MET A 43 2.31 5.16 23.75
C MET A 43 1.41 4.47 24.78
N LEU A 44 0.08 4.68 24.74
CA LEU A 44 -0.87 4.06 25.67
C LEU A 44 -0.95 2.54 25.47
N VAL A 45 -0.90 2.07 24.23
CA VAL A 45 -0.92 0.64 23.89
C VAL A 45 0.47 0.00 23.85
N ARG A 46 1.51 0.73 24.29
CA ARG A 46 2.92 0.27 24.33
C ARG A 46 3.41 -0.27 22.98
N SER A 47 3.12 0.46 21.90
CA SER A 47 3.62 0.13 20.57
C SER A 47 5.13 -0.01 20.56
N THR A 48 5.63 -1.10 19.98
CA THR A 48 7.07 -1.39 19.84
C THR A 48 7.64 -0.89 18.50
N ARG A 49 6.79 -0.32 17.64
CA ARG A 49 7.13 0.06 16.27
C ARG A 49 7.28 1.57 16.11
N ASN A 50 6.39 2.35 16.70
CA ASN A 50 6.40 3.80 16.57
C ASN A 50 7.53 4.38 17.44
N ILE A 51 8.62 4.80 16.79
CA ILE A 51 9.82 5.35 17.47
C ILE A 51 9.55 6.68 18.18
N ILE A 52 8.51 7.42 17.77
CA ILE A 52 8.06 8.66 18.42
C ILE A 52 7.32 8.30 19.72
N ALA A 53 6.44 7.28 19.69
CA ALA A 53 5.78 6.76 20.88
C ALA A 53 6.78 6.17 21.90
N LEU A 54 7.87 5.59 21.41
CA LEU A 54 9.01 5.12 22.22
C LEU A 54 9.91 6.24 22.76
N LYS A 55 9.60 7.52 22.48
CA LYS A 55 10.37 8.70 22.88
C LYS A 55 11.83 8.70 22.41
N ARG A 56 12.14 7.96 21.34
CA ARG A 56 13.49 7.95 20.73
C ARG A 56 13.73 9.18 19.86
N ILE A 57 12.66 9.73 19.30
CA ILE A 57 12.65 11.00 18.57
C ILE A 57 11.43 11.82 19.02
N SER A 58 11.49 13.14 18.86
CA SER A 58 10.36 14.01 19.17
C SER A 58 9.30 13.98 18.06
N LYS A 59 8.06 14.37 18.41
CA LYS A 59 6.98 14.54 17.45
C LYS A 59 7.29 15.62 16.39
N SER A 60 7.99 16.68 16.77
CA SER A 60 8.44 17.72 15.84
C SER A 60 9.42 17.17 14.80
N THR A 61 10.37 16.31 15.21
CA THR A 61 11.25 15.62 14.28
C THR A 61 10.47 14.73 13.31
N GLY A 62 9.44 14.02 13.79
CA GLY A 62 8.53 13.25 12.94
C GLY A 62 7.89 14.10 11.84
N TYR A 63 7.35 15.27 12.18
CA TYR A 63 6.77 16.19 11.19
C TYR A 63 7.80 16.73 10.19
N ILE A 64 9.01 17.09 10.66
CA ILE A 64 10.08 17.57 9.78
C ILE A 64 10.47 16.47 8.78
N LEU A 65 10.63 15.23 9.22
CA LEU A 65 10.95 14.10 8.36
C LEU A 65 9.82 13.82 7.36
N ALA A 66 8.56 13.82 7.82
CA ALA A 66 7.41 13.65 6.94
C ALA A 66 7.36 14.74 5.86
N GLY A 67 7.57 16.00 6.24
CA GLY A 67 7.66 17.13 5.32
C GLY A 67 8.80 16.99 4.33
N GLY A 68 9.99 16.59 4.79
CA GLY A 68 11.16 16.34 3.94
C GLY A 68 10.90 15.26 2.88
N PHE A 69 10.35 14.11 3.29
CA PHE A 69 9.95 13.05 2.36
C PHE A 69 8.87 13.53 1.38
N GLY A 70 7.89 14.31 1.84
CA GLY A 70 6.86 14.89 0.99
C GLY A 70 7.43 15.83 -0.07
N ILE A 71 8.35 16.70 0.30
CA ILE A 71 9.04 17.64 -0.61
C ILE A 71 9.83 16.86 -1.67
N ILE A 72 10.57 15.81 -1.27
CA ILE A 72 11.32 14.97 -2.22
C ILE A 72 10.35 14.29 -3.19
N GLY A 73 9.26 13.70 -2.68
CA GLY A 73 8.26 13.03 -3.51
C GLY A 73 7.57 13.96 -4.51
N ILE A 74 7.21 15.17 -4.09
CA ILE A 74 6.65 16.22 -4.97
C ILE A 74 7.68 16.67 -6.02
N SER A 75 8.94 16.86 -5.62
CA SER A 75 9.98 17.30 -6.55
C SER A 75 10.20 16.27 -7.65
N LEU A 76 10.26 14.99 -7.28
CA LEU A 76 10.37 13.88 -8.24
C LEU A 76 9.13 13.76 -9.13
N SER A 77 7.93 13.99 -8.60
CA SER A 77 6.70 13.93 -9.39
C SER A 77 6.60 15.05 -10.43
N ILE A 78 7.10 16.25 -10.10
CA ILE A 78 7.23 17.36 -11.08
C ILE A 78 8.16 16.96 -12.22
N ILE A 79 9.32 16.36 -11.91
CA ILE A 79 10.27 15.87 -12.91
C ILE A 79 9.62 14.79 -13.80
N ALA A 80 8.81 13.91 -13.22
CA ALA A 80 8.12 12.85 -13.94
C ALA A 80 6.95 13.34 -14.82
N GLY A 81 6.47 14.57 -14.60
CA GLY A 81 5.45 15.23 -15.41
C GLY A 81 4.18 15.58 -14.65
N VAL A 82 3.36 16.45 -15.26
CA VAL A 82 2.18 17.05 -14.62
C VAL A 82 1.16 16.03 -14.12
N THR A 83 0.94 14.94 -14.87
CA THR A 83 0.01 13.88 -14.47
C THR A 83 0.46 13.18 -13.18
N VAL A 84 1.75 12.86 -13.08
CA VAL A 84 2.33 12.23 -11.89
C VAL A 84 2.25 13.18 -10.71
N PHE A 85 2.57 14.46 -10.93
CA PHE A 85 2.43 15.50 -9.91
C PHE A 85 1.01 15.57 -9.35
N MET A 86 -0.02 15.66 -10.20
CA MET A 86 -1.42 15.74 -9.76
C MET A 86 -1.86 14.50 -8.96
N VAL A 87 -1.48 13.30 -9.41
CA VAL A 87 -1.78 12.05 -8.70
C VAL A 87 -1.10 12.00 -7.33
N ILE A 88 0.18 12.39 -7.27
CA ILE A 88 0.95 12.42 -6.02
C ILE A 88 0.39 13.48 -5.05
N SER A 89 0.00 14.65 -5.54
CA SER A 89 -0.66 15.68 -4.72
C SER A 89 -1.98 15.18 -4.14
N ALA A 90 -2.82 14.51 -4.95
CA ALA A 90 -4.06 13.90 -4.47
C ALA A 90 -3.79 12.82 -3.40
N PHE A 91 -2.74 12.02 -3.57
CA PHE A 91 -2.32 11.02 -2.59
C PHE A 91 -1.88 11.66 -1.26
N ILE A 92 -1.07 12.72 -1.30
CA ILE A 92 -0.65 13.46 -0.11
C ILE A 92 -1.86 14.04 0.62
N VAL A 93 -2.79 14.69 -0.09
CA VAL A 93 -4.00 15.25 0.52
C VAL A 93 -4.83 14.16 1.19
N THR A 94 -5.03 13.03 0.50
CA THR A 94 -5.80 11.89 1.03
C THR A 94 -5.15 11.33 2.29
N THR A 95 -3.84 11.10 2.29
CA THR A 95 -3.10 10.53 3.44
C THR A 95 -2.97 11.51 4.61
N PHE A 96 -2.89 12.80 4.31
CA PHE A 96 -2.94 13.86 5.32
C PHE A 96 -4.29 13.87 6.03
N LEU A 97 -5.40 13.94 5.30
CA LEU A 97 -6.76 13.93 5.87
C LEU A 97 -7.07 12.61 6.61
N TYR A 98 -6.48 11.51 6.15
CA TYR A 98 -6.58 10.21 6.82
C TYR A 98 -6.01 10.23 8.25
N SER A 99 -4.86 10.89 8.45
CA SER A 99 -4.13 10.85 9.72
C SER A 99 -4.31 12.07 10.60
N TRP A 100 -4.53 13.25 10.00
CA TRP A 100 -4.54 14.53 10.70
C TRP A 100 -5.62 14.57 11.79
N ARG A 101 -5.23 14.78 13.05
CA ARG A 101 -6.12 14.68 14.22
C ARG A 101 -7.42 15.48 14.14
N SER A 102 -7.41 16.64 13.47
CA SER A 102 -8.61 17.47 13.33
C SER A 102 -9.68 16.83 12.44
N VAL A 103 -9.29 15.98 11.48
CA VAL A 103 -10.20 15.25 10.59
C VAL A 103 -10.19 13.78 10.93
N ARG A 104 -9.04 13.10 10.76
CA ARG A 104 -8.79 11.70 11.13
C ARG A 104 -9.79 10.74 10.48
N MET A 105 -9.83 10.71 9.15
CA MET A 105 -10.74 9.83 8.40
C MET A 105 -10.57 8.34 8.76
N LYS A 106 -9.39 7.93 9.25
CA LYS A 106 -9.15 6.57 9.75
C LYS A 106 -10.03 6.13 10.92
N ALA A 107 -10.56 7.09 11.67
CA ALA A 107 -11.48 6.85 12.78
C ALA A 107 -12.95 7.07 12.40
N MET A 108 -13.22 7.35 11.12
CA MET A 108 -14.57 7.54 10.60
C MET A 108 -14.99 6.28 9.83
N PRO A 109 -16.18 5.70 10.11
CA PRO A 109 -16.67 4.53 9.39
C PRO A 109 -16.81 4.82 7.90
N PHE A 110 -16.48 3.84 7.08
CA PHE A 110 -16.49 3.83 5.61
C PHE A 110 -15.47 4.76 4.95
N TRP A 111 -15.15 5.90 5.58
CA TRP A 111 -14.08 6.79 5.14
C TRP A 111 -12.71 6.12 5.23
N ASP A 112 -12.46 5.33 6.28
CA ASP A 112 -11.26 4.51 6.39
C ASP A 112 -11.07 3.58 5.18
N LEU A 113 -12.13 2.91 4.72
CA LEU A 113 -12.09 2.06 3.52
C LEU A 113 -11.94 2.88 2.24
N LEU A 114 -12.69 3.98 2.12
CA LEU A 114 -12.67 4.83 0.94
C LEU A 114 -11.28 5.44 0.71
N THR A 115 -10.65 5.98 1.76
CA THR A 115 -9.30 6.55 1.65
C THR A 115 -8.29 5.49 1.24
N HIS A 116 -8.39 4.27 1.76
CA HIS A 116 -7.50 3.16 1.39
C HIS A 116 -7.71 2.70 -0.06
N ALA A 117 -8.96 2.65 -0.52
CA ALA A 117 -9.28 2.34 -1.91
C ALA A 117 -8.67 3.40 -2.85
N ILE A 118 -8.83 4.69 -2.52
CA ILE A 118 -8.26 5.81 -3.28
C ILE A 118 -6.74 5.72 -3.28
N MET A 119 -6.11 5.51 -2.13
CA MET A 119 -4.65 5.39 -2.02
C MET A 119 -4.10 4.26 -2.89
N GLY A 120 -4.71 3.06 -2.82
CA GLY A 120 -4.29 1.93 -3.64
C GLY A 120 -4.38 2.20 -5.14
N GLY A 121 -5.46 2.87 -5.57
CA GLY A 121 -5.65 3.25 -6.96
C GLY A 121 -4.65 4.30 -7.43
N LEU A 122 -4.48 5.39 -6.68
CA LEU A 122 -3.59 6.50 -7.04
C LEU A 122 -2.13 6.06 -7.22
N MET A 123 -1.61 5.18 -6.35
CA MET A 123 -0.23 4.68 -6.50
C MET A 123 -0.03 4.00 -7.85
N PHE A 124 -1.02 3.23 -8.32
CA PHE A 124 -0.98 2.58 -9.61
C PHE A 124 -1.15 3.55 -10.78
N LEU A 125 -2.16 4.42 -10.69
CA LEU A 125 -2.53 5.38 -11.74
C LEU A 125 -1.40 6.35 -12.08
N SER A 126 -0.54 6.68 -11.12
CA SER A 126 0.63 7.54 -11.34
C SER A 126 1.51 7.07 -12.49
N SER A 127 1.62 5.75 -12.72
CA SER A 127 2.44 5.17 -13.79
C SER A 127 1.67 4.92 -15.10
N ALA A 128 0.37 4.68 -15.03
CA ALA A 128 -0.45 4.37 -16.21
C ALA A 128 -0.87 5.64 -16.95
N TRP A 129 -1.36 6.65 -16.21
CA TRP A 129 -1.84 7.90 -16.80
C TRP A 129 -0.69 8.78 -17.30
N SER A 130 0.51 8.64 -16.74
CA SER A 130 1.70 9.34 -17.24
C SER A 130 2.10 8.90 -18.65
N SER A 131 1.65 7.73 -19.10
CA SER A 131 1.87 7.23 -20.47
C SER A 131 0.82 7.72 -21.48
N GLY A 132 -0.12 8.57 -21.06
CA GLY A 132 -1.25 9.01 -21.89
C GLY A 132 -2.38 8.00 -22.00
N ILE A 133 -2.31 6.88 -21.27
CA ILE A 133 -3.31 5.82 -21.35
C ILE A 133 -4.34 6.04 -20.27
N LEU A 134 -5.44 6.67 -20.69
CA LEU A 134 -6.53 7.10 -19.83
C LEU A 134 -7.74 6.20 -20.09
N LEU A 135 -8.37 5.73 -19.00
CA LEU A 135 -9.68 5.05 -19.03
C LEU A 135 -9.74 3.74 -19.86
N GLU A 136 -8.61 3.11 -20.13
CA GLU A 136 -8.61 1.75 -20.71
C GLU A 136 -9.12 0.72 -19.70
N ARG A 137 -9.86 -0.27 -20.20
CA ARG A 137 -10.48 -1.33 -19.39
C ARG A 137 -9.47 -2.01 -18.46
N HIS A 138 -8.36 -2.48 -19.01
CA HIS A 138 -7.32 -3.18 -18.25
C HIS A 138 -6.64 -2.29 -17.21
N VAL A 139 -6.42 -1.00 -17.52
CA VAL A 139 -5.90 -0.02 -16.56
C VAL A 139 -6.84 0.15 -15.39
N MET A 140 -8.14 0.30 -15.67
CA MET A 140 -9.16 0.46 -14.63
C MET A 140 -9.33 -0.81 -13.80
N GLN A 141 -9.27 -1.99 -14.41
CA GLN A 141 -9.33 -3.27 -13.70
C GLN A 141 -8.12 -3.45 -12.78
N ILE A 142 -6.92 -3.12 -13.21
CA ILE A 142 -5.73 -3.20 -12.36
C ILE A 142 -5.76 -2.15 -11.25
N CYS A 143 -6.20 -0.92 -11.56
CA CYS A 143 -6.43 0.10 -10.54
C CYS A 143 -7.41 -0.42 -9.47
N LEU A 144 -8.50 -1.06 -9.88
CA LEU A 144 -9.46 -1.67 -8.98
C LEU A 144 -8.84 -2.80 -8.15
N ILE A 145 -8.03 -3.67 -8.76
CA ILE A 145 -7.30 -4.73 -8.03
C ILE A 145 -6.43 -4.12 -6.92
N PHE A 146 -5.66 -3.07 -7.20
CA PHE A 146 -4.83 -2.41 -6.18
C PHE A 146 -5.67 -1.72 -5.11
N SER A 147 -6.72 -1.00 -5.48
CA SER A 147 -7.66 -0.37 -4.54
C SER A 147 -8.27 -1.41 -3.59
N LEU A 148 -8.83 -2.49 -4.12
CA LEU A 148 -9.44 -3.56 -3.33
C LEU A 148 -8.41 -4.32 -2.50
N GLY A 149 -7.18 -4.51 -3.02
CA GLY A 149 -6.09 -5.16 -2.29
C GLY A 149 -5.68 -4.38 -1.03
N ILE A 150 -5.58 -3.05 -1.12
CA ILE A 150 -5.28 -2.20 0.03
C ILE A 150 -6.45 -2.18 1.03
N VAL A 151 -7.70 -2.16 0.55
CA VAL A 151 -8.88 -2.30 1.41
C VAL A 151 -8.90 -3.66 2.12
N LEU A 152 -8.59 -4.74 1.41
CA LEU A 152 -8.51 -6.09 1.97
C LEU A 152 -7.45 -6.15 3.09
N ALA A 153 -6.28 -5.56 2.86
CA ALA A 153 -5.22 -5.47 3.86
C ALA A 153 -5.66 -4.68 5.10
N LEU A 154 -6.36 -3.55 4.92
CA LEU A 154 -6.92 -2.77 6.02
C LEU A 154 -7.94 -3.59 6.83
N LEU A 155 -8.90 -4.23 6.17
CA LEU A 155 -9.92 -5.02 6.84
C LEU A 155 -9.32 -6.20 7.61
N ALA A 156 -8.32 -6.87 7.04
CA ALA A 156 -7.59 -7.93 7.74
C ALA A 156 -6.88 -7.40 8.99
N HIS A 157 -6.29 -6.21 8.91
CA HIS A 157 -5.66 -5.54 10.06
C HIS A 157 -6.69 -5.16 11.14
N GLN A 158 -7.79 -4.51 10.76
CA GLN A 158 -8.85 -4.13 11.70
C GLN A 158 -9.57 -5.34 12.32
N LEU A 159 -9.74 -6.44 11.58
CA LEU A 159 -10.28 -7.70 12.13
C LEU A 159 -9.35 -8.31 13.18
N TYR A 160 -8.04 -8.18 13.00
CA TYR A 160 -7.04 -8.62 13.96
C TYR A 160 -7.10 -7.77 15.23
N ASP A 161 -7.19 -6.45 15.10
CA ASP A 161 -7.23 -5.50 16.21
C ASP A 161 -8.63 -5.25 16.80
N TYR A 162 -9.66 -5.92 16.27
CA TYR A 162 -11.08 -5.70 16.62
C TYR A 162 -11.36 -5.60 18.13
N LYS A 163 -10.73 -6.45 18.94
CA LYS A 163 -10.95 -6.44 20.40
C LYS A 163 -10.37 -5.18 21.05
N ASN A 164 -9.22 -4.71 20.59
CA ASN A 164 -8.56 -3.51 21.10
C ASN A 164 -9.27 -2.24 20.61
N ASP A 165 -9.74 -2.25 19.36
CA ASP A 165 -10.50 -1.13 18.78
C ASP A 165 -11.85 -0.94 19.49
N LEU A 166 -12.49 -2.05 19.89
CA LEU A 166 -13.76 -2.03 20.63
C LEU A 166 -13.61 -1.41 22.04
N THR A 167 -12.46 -1.60 22.70
CA THR A 167 -12.21 -1.03 24.04
C THR A 167 -11.74 0.42 24.00
N THR A 168 -11.21 0.88 22.86
CA THR A 168 -10.66 2.25 22.69
C THR A 168 -11.66 3.23 22.06
N ASN A 169 -12.91 2.81 21.86
CA ASN A 169 -14.02 3.62 21.32
C ASN A 169 -13.76 4.20 19.92
N VAL A 170 -12.88 3.56 19.15
CA VAL A 170 -12.59 3.88 17.75
C VAL A 170 -13.74 3.39 16.88
N ARG A 171 -14.19 4.20 15.92
CA ARG A 171 -15.30 3.87 15.01
C ARG A 171 -14.79 3.54 13.60
N THR A 172 -14.00 2.48 13.46
CA THR A 172 -13.62 1.96 12.14
C THR A 172 -14.81 1.26 11.46
N SER A 173 -14.70 1.03 10.15
CA SER A 173 -15.69 0.26 9.39
C SER A 173 -15.94 -1.12 9.99
N THR A 174 -14.87 -1.81 10.42
CA THR A 174 -14.98 -3.14 11.02
C THR A 174 -15.79 -3.12 12.32
N ILE A 175 -15.63 -2.09 13.16
CA ILE A 175 -16.40 -1.94 14.41
C ILE A 175 -17.88 -1.71 14.12
N VAL A 176 -18.22 -0.84 13.16
CA VAL A 176 -19.62 -0.53 12.80
C VAL A 176 -20.32 -1.71 12.12
N LEU A 177 -19.64 -2.40 11.20
CA LEU A 177 -20.19 -3.57 10.51
C LEU A 177 -20.26 -4.80 11.43
N GLY A 178 -19.38 -4.83 12.43
CA GLY A 178 -19.17 -5.97 13.30
C GLY A 178 -18.28 -7.05 12.67
N LYS A 179 -17.66 -7.84 13.53
CA LYS A 179 -16.67 -8.86 13.16
C LYS A 179 -17.18 -9.86 12.11
N ARG A 180 -18.38 -10.41 12.29
CA ARG A 180 -18.93 -11.46 11.41
C ARG A 180 -19.19 -10.95 9.98
N LYS A 181 -19.84 -9.78 9.84
CA LYS A 181 -20.08 -9.20 8.51
C LYS A 181 -18.77 -8.84 7.82
N THR A 182 -17.81 -8.31 8.58
CA THR A 182 -16.51 -7.94 8.03
C THR A 182 -15.74 -9.15 7.50
N TYR A 183 -15.78 -10.31 8.18
CA TYR A 183 -15.21 -11.54 7.63
C TYR A 183 -15.81 -11.93 6.26
N TYR A 184 -17.14 -11.88 6.12
CA TYR A 184 -17.77 -12.18 4.84
C TYR A 184 -17.35 -11.18 3.76
N ILE A 185 -17.28 -9.89 4.08
CA ILE A 185 -16.80 -8.85 3.15
C ILE A 185 -15.35 -9.13 2.74
N THR A 186 -14.46 -9.45 3.68
CA THR A 186 -13.07 -9.81 3.41
C THR A 186 -12.97 -11.01 2.46
N ILE A 187 -13.77 -12.05 2.67
CA ILE A 187 -13.81 -13.23 1.79
C ILE A 187 -14.34 -12.86 0.39
N CYS A 188 -15.43 -12.10 0.30
CA CYS A 188 -15.98 -11.64 -0.97
C CYS A 188 -14.97 -10.78 -1.75
N LEU A 189 -14.27 -9.86 -1.07
CA LEU A 189 -13.22 -9.04 -1.68
C LEU A 189 -12.06 -9.90 -2.19
N TYR A 190 -11.61 -10.89 -1.40
CA TYR A 190 -10.57 -11.81 -1.84
C TYR A 190 -10.96 -12.59 -3.10
N ILE A 191 -12.20 -13.12 -3.15
CA ILE A 191 -12.72 -13.84 -4.32
C ILE A 191 -12.79 -12.89 -5.53
N LEU A 192 -13.29 -11.67 -5.35
CA LEU A 192 -13.39 -10.68 -6.41
C LEU A 192 -12.01 -10.29 -6.96
N ILE A 193 -11.03 -10.01 -6.08
CA ILE A 193 -9.65 -9.71 -6.49
C ILE A 193 -9.06 -10.89 -7.27
N THR A 194 -9.27 -12.12 -6.79
CA THR A 194 -8.78 -13.33 -7.47
C THR A 194 -9.39 -13.48 -8.86
N TYR A 195 -10.70 -13.25 -8.99
CA TYR A 195 -11.39 -13.27 -10.27
C TYR A 195 -10.84 -12.22 -11.24
N LEU A 196 -10.75 -10.96 -10.81
CA LEU A 196 -10.22 -9.86 -11.64
C LEU A 196 -8.78 -10.13 -12.07
N LEU A 197 -7.93 -10.60 -11.15
CA LEU A 197 -6.55 -10.94 -11.46
C LEU A 197 -6.45 -12.10 -12.45
N SER A 198 -7.32 -13.11 -12.33
CA SER A 198 -7.39 -14.23 -13.27
C SER A 198 -7.82 -13.77 -14.66
N GLU A 199 -8.80 -12.88 -14.75
CA GLU A 199 -9.23 -12.28 -16.02
C GLU A 199 -8.09 -11.52 -16.70
N GLU A 200 -7.37 -10.67 -15.96
CA GLU A 200 -6.22 -9.94 -16.49
C GLU A 200 -5.08 -10.88 -16.93
N CYS A 201 -4.86 -11.99 -16.22
CA CYS A 201 -3.88 -13.00 -16.62
C CYS A 201 -4.29 -13.72 -17.91
N LEU A 202 -5.57 -14.12 -18.01
CA LEU A 202 -6.11 -14.82 -19.18
C LEU A 202 -6.16 -13.93 -20.42
N SER A 203 -6.32 -12.62 -20.24
CA SER A 203 -6.24 -11.64 -21.34
C SER A 203 -4.83 -11.47 -21.90
N GLY A 204 -3.80 -11.99 -21.21
CA GLY A 204 -2.39 -11.77 -21.55
C GLY A 204 -1.87 -10.38 -21.15
N PHE A 205 -2.73 -9.51 -20.63
CA PHE A 205 -2.38 -8.17 -20.22
C PHE A 205 -1.51 -8.15 -18.96
N PHE A 206 -1.79 -9.03 -18.00
CA PHE A 206 -0.98 -9.22 -16.81
C PHE A 206 -0.19 -10.54 -16.89
N PRO A 207 1.14 -10.52 -17.11
CA PRO A 207 1.87 -11.74 -17.37
C PRO A 207 1.89 -12.63 -16.14
N PHE A 208 1.40 -13.85 -16.31
CA PHE A 208 1.35 -14.87 -15.26
C PHE A 208 2.73 -15.14 -14.63
N VAL A 209 3.80 -15.02 -15.44
CA VAL A 209 5.20 -15.13 -14.99
C VAL A 209 5.52 -14.14 -13.86
N LEU A 210 4.91 -12.96 -13.85
CA LEU A 210 5.13 -11.97 -12.80
C LEU A 210 4.52 -12.41 -11.47
N ILE A 211 3.30 -12.95 -11.50
CA ILE A 211 2.65 -13.53 -10.32
C ILE A 211 3.49 -14.69 -9.80
N LEU A 212 3.93 -15.57 -10.69
CA LEU A 212 4.73 -16.72 -10.32
C LEU A 212 6.06 -16.30 -9.69
N SER A 213 6.73 -15.30 -10.25
CA SER A 213 7.98 -14.76 -9.70
C SER A 213 7.78 -14.10 -8.33
N PHE A 214 6.71 -13.34 -8.15
CA PHE A 214 6.34 -12.74 -6.88
C PHE A 214 6.07 -13.83 -5.83
N CYS A 215 5.22 -14.80 -6.16
CA CYS A 215 4.85 -15.90 -5.26
C CYS A 215 6.05 -16.79 -4.92
N ALA A 216 6.94 -17.07 -5.88
CA ALA A 216 8.13 -17.88 -5.66
C ALA A 216 9.12 -17.18 -4.70
N VAL A 217 9.37 -15.89 -4.89
CA VAL A 217 10.31 -15.13 -4.06
C VAL A 217 9.71 -14.80 -2.69
N ALA A 218 8.46 -14.35 -2.63
CA ALA A 218 7.80 -14.09 -1.36
C ALA A 218 7.60 -15.38 -0.56
N GLY A 219 7.17 -16.45 -1.23
CA GLY A 219 6.99 -17.77 -0.65
C GLY A 219 8.31 -18.38 -0.15
N SER A 220 9.40 -18.27 -0.92
CA SER A 220 10.70 -18.78 -0.50
C SER A 220 11.24 -18.07 0.74
N MET A 221 11.06 -16.76 0.86
CA MET A 221 11.44 -16.02 2.08
C MET A 221 10.62 -16.45 3.31
N ILE A 222 9.32 -16.70 3.13
CA ILE A 222 8.47 -17.23 4.20
C ILE A 222 8.93 -18.64 4.58
N ILE A 223 9.13 -19.54 3.61
CA ILE A 223 9.59 -20.91 3.84
C ILE A 223 10.97 -20.92 4.53
N MET A 224 11.90 -20.08 4.08
CA MET A 224 13.22 -19.93 4.69
C MET A 224 13.11 -19.49 6.16
N SER A 225 12.19 -18.57 6.48
CA SER A 225 11.95 -18.18 7.88
C SER A 225 11.41 -19.34 8.74
N ILE A 226 10.59 -20.22 8.16
CA ILE A 226 10.07 -21.41 8.82
C ILE A 226 11.20 -22.44 9.05
N ILE A 227 12.06 -22.66 8.05
CA ILE A 227 13.18 -23.61 8.14
C ILE A 227 14.23 -23.16 9.15
N LEU A 228 14.62 -21.87 9.13
CA LEU A 228 15.68 -21.34 9.99
C LEU A 228 15.21 -21.13 11.44
N TYR A 229 13.93 -20.83 11.65
CA TYR A 229 13.38 -20.51 12.96
C TYR A 229 12.08 -21.28 13.26
N PRO A 230 12.08 -22.63 13.23
CA PRO A 230 10.84 -23.42 13.29
C PRO A 230 10.00 -23.15 14.54
N LYS A 231 10.65 -22.95 15.70
CA LYS A 231 9.98 -22.65 16.97
C LYS A 231 9.42 -21.22 17.05
N GLN A 232 9.88 -20.32 16.20
CA GLN A 232 9.43 -18.92 16.13
C GLN A 232 8.85 -18.58 14.75
N ALA A 233 8.53 -19.60 13.95
CA ALA A 233 8.23 -19.46 12.53
C ALA A 233 7.13 -18.42 12.31
N PHE A 234 6.04 -18.51 13.06
CA PHE A 234 4.95 -17.55 13.00
C PHE A 234 5.40 -16.11 13.30
N TYR A 235 6.25 -15.90 14.30
CA TYR A 235 6.74 -14.58 14.68
C TYR A 235 7.71 -13.99 13.65
N VAL A 236 8.64 -14.81 13.16
CA VAL A 236 9.66 -14.40 12.18
C VAL A 236 9.04 -14.19 10.81
N SER A 237 8.18 -15.11 10.34
CA SER A 237 7.41 -14.94 9.10
C SER A 237 6.62 -13.64 9.12
N LYS A 238 5.96 -13.29 10.23
CA LYS A 238 5.20 -12.03 10.36
C LYS A 238 6.07 -10.79 10.14
N ARG A 239 7.33 -10.79 10.57
CA ARG A 239 8.29 -9.70 10.33
C ARG A 239 8.90 -9.73 8.92
N MET A 240 8.95 -10.91 8.31
CA MET A 240 9.49 -11.13 6.97
C MET A 240 8.51 -10.76 5.86
N ILE A 241 7.19 -10.77 6.11
CA ILE A 241 6.16 -10.48 5.10
C ILE A 241 6.44 -9.19 4.30
N PRO A 242 6.73 -8.02 4.91
CA PRO A 242 7.02 -6.81 4.14
C PRO A 242 8.23 -6.96 3.21
N TRP A 243 9.29 -7.62 3.69
CA TRP A 243 10.50 -7.90 2.90
C TRP A 243 10.24 -8.91 1.78
N ALA A 244 9.46 -9.96 2.07
CA ALA A 244 9.03 -10.96 1.11
C ALA A 244 8.21 -10.35 -0.03
N VAL A 245 7.27 -9.46 0.31
CA VAL A 245 6.45 -8.72 -0.66
C VAL A 245 7.32 -7.77 -1.50
N ASN A 246 8.21 -6.98 -0.87
CA ASN A 246 9.08 -6.06 -1.60
C ASN A 246 10.07 -6.80 -2.52
N THR A 247 10.67 -7.89 -2.05
CA THR A 247 11.61 -8.69 -2.86
C THR A 247 10.89 -9.41 -3.98
N GLY A 248 9.68 -9.94 -3.72
CA GLY A 248 8.82 -10.51 -4.76
C GLY A 248 8.44 -9.48 -5.83
N ALA A 249 8.15 -8.24 -5.43
CA ALA A 249 7.88 -7.15 -6.37
C ALA A 249 9.12 -6.80 -7.21
N ILE A 250 10.31 -6.75 -6.61
CA ILE A 250 11.57 -6.52 -7.34
C ILE A 250 11.85 -7.65 -8.33
N ALA A 251 11.67 -8.91 -7.91
CA ALA A 251 11.86 -10.07 -8.77
C ALA A 251 10.90 -10.04 -9.97
N ALA A 252 9.65 -9.67 -9.74
CA ALA A 252 8.69 -9.46 -10.82
C ALA A 252 9.21 -8.38 -11.79
N ILE A 253 9.72 -7.24 -11.30
CA ILE A 253 10.28 -6.16 -12.15
C ILE A 253 11.43 -6.68 -13.02
N PHE A 254 12.37 -7.43 -12.44
CA PHE A 254 13.48 -8.01 -13.19
C PHE A 254 13.01 -9.02 -14.25
N MET A 255 12.13 -9.94 -13.87
CA MET A 255 11.58 -10.94 -14.80
C MET A 255 10.86 -10.29 -15.98
N TRP A 256 10.10 -9.22 -15.72
CA TRP A 256 9.46 -8.45 -16.78
C TRP A 256 10.47 -7.84 -17.76
N TYR A 257 11.54 -7.24 -17.25
CA TYR A 257 12.57 -6.61 -18.09
C TYR A 257 13.29 -7.62 -18.99
N ILE A 258 13.54 -8.83 -18.48
CA ILE A 258 14.20 -9.92 -19.21
C ILE A 258 13.25 -10.59 -20.22
N SER A 259 11.94 -10.59 -19.95
CA SER A 259 10.94 -11.20 -20.83
C SER A 259 10.54 -10.36 -22.06
N LYS A 260 11.12 -9.18 -22.22
CA LYS A 260 11.03 -8.35 -23.42
C LYS A 260 12.08 -8.76 -24.45
#